data_AF-A0A955XJ31-F1
#
_entry.id   AF-A0A955XJ31-F1
#
_cell.length_a   1.000
_cell.length_b   1.000
_cell.length_c   1.000
_cell.angle_alpha   90.00
_cell.angle_beta   90.00
_cell.angle_gamma   90.00
#
_symmetry.space_group_name_H-M   'P 1'
#
loop_
_entity.id
_entity.type
_entity.pdbx_description
1 polymer ?
#
loop_
_entity_poly.entity_id
_entity_poly.type
_entity_poly.pdbx_seq_one_letter_code
_entity_poly.pdbx_strand_id
1 'polypeptide(L)'
;VVPDGNWKQARKMAWRSPELAALPRVRLPPGPPSNFRLRSHPDPARVCTFEAVARALGLLEGEDVQRRLEAVFDTFVERTLFSRGALAAEDVTGGVPGQGPDD
;
A
#
# COMPACT_ATOMS: atom_id res chain seq x y z
N VAL A 1 4.91 -9.42 -12.14
CA VAL A 1 3.94 -8.35 -12.50
C VAL A 1 2.82 -8.30 -11.48
N VAL A 2 2.26 -7.12 -11.21
CA VAL A 2 1.10 -6.96 -10.32
C VAL A 2 0.01 -6.18 -11.06
N PRO A 3 -1.16 -6.77 -11.35
CA PRO A 3 -2.27 -6.03 -11.95
C PRO A 3 -2.80 -4.99 -10.96
N ASP A 4 -2.80 -3.72 -11.35
CA ASP A 4 -3.29 -2.61 -10.52
C ASP A 4 -4.71 -2.18 -10.92
N GLY A 5 -5.51 -1.84 -9.91
CA GLY A 5 -6.90 -1.45 -10.07
C GLY A 5 -7.78 -1.98 -8.94
N ASN A 6 -9.08 -1.69 -8.98
CA ASN A 6 -9.98 -2.30 -8.01
C ASN A 6 -10.09 -3.83 -8.23
N TRP A 7 -10.58 -4.56 -7.22
CA TRP A 7 -10.68 -6.03 -7.27
C TRP A 7 -11.35 -6.58 -8.55
N LYS A 8 -12.37 -5.90 -9.06
CA LYS A 8 -13.05 -6.32 -10.31
C LYS A 8 -12.15 -6.08 -11.54
N GLN A 9 -11.46 -4.94 -11.60
CA GLN A 9 -10.53 -4.60 -12.68
C GLN A 9 -9.31 -5.53 -12.70
N ALA A 10 -8.63 -5.71 -11.57
CA ALA A 10 -7.46 -6.57 -11.45
C ALA A 10 -7.79 -8.03 -11.82
N ARG A 11 -8.94 -8.55 -11.34
CA ARG A 11 -9.43 -9.87 -11.73
C ARG A 11 -9.67 -9.96 -13.24
N LYS A 12 -10.29 -8.94 -13.83
CA LYS A 12 -10.58 -8.90 -15.28
C LYS A 12 -9.30 -8.88 -16.12
N MET A 13 -8.28 -8.12 -15.72
CA MET A 13 -6.99 -8.06 -16.40
C MET A 13 -6.30 -9.43 -16.45
N ALA A 14 -6.32 -10.16 -15.33
CA ALA A 14 -5.74 -11.50 -15.24
C ALA A 14 -6.37 -12.55 -16.17
N TRP A 15 -7.58 -12.28 -16.71
CA TRP A 15 -8.26 -13.16 -17.66
C TRP A 15 -8.27 -12.63 -19.10
N ARG A 16 -8.24 -11.31 -19.30
CA ARG A 16 -8.36 -10.71 -20.64
C ARG A 16 -7.04 -10.53 -21.38
N SER A 17 -5.92 -10.53 -20.67
CA SER A 17 -4.60 -10.52 -21.31
C SER A 17 -4.08 -11.95 -21.42
N PRO A 18 -3.85 -12.50 -22.63
CA PRO A 18 -3.27 -13.82 -22.81
C PRO A 18 -1.93 -13.98 -22.10
N GLU A 19 -1.08 -12.95 -22.16
CA GLU A 19 0.22 -12.92 -21.50
C GLU A 19 0.08 -13.02 -19.99
N LEU A 20 -0.81 -12.24 -19.37
CA LEU A 20 -1.06 -12.33 -17.92
C LEU A 20 -1.72 -13.66 -17.52
N ALA A 21 -2.57 -14.22 -18.38
CA ALA A 21 -3.23 -15.50 -18.11
C ALA A 21 -2.24 -16.68 -18.12
N ALA A 22 -1.17 -16.59 -18.90
CA ALA A 22 -0.12 -17.60 -18.98
C ALA A 22 0.87 -17.56 -17.79
N LEU A 23 0.92 -16.47 -17.03
CA LEU A 23 1.84 -16.34 -15.90
C LEU A 23 1.38 -17.15 -14.67
N PRO A 24 2.32 -17.75 -13.91
CA PRO A 24 2.00 -18.35 -12.61
C PRO A 24 1.36 -17.35 -11.66
N ARG A 25 0.27 -17.76 -11.02
CA ARG A 25 -0.44 -16.94 -10.03
C ARG A 25 0.09 -17.28 -8.64
N VAL A 26 0.71 -16.29 -8.00
CA VAL A 26 1.19 -16.41 -6.63
C VAL A 26 0.24 -15.72 -5.65
N ARG A 27 0.24 -16.19 -4.41
CA ARG A 27 -0.47 -15.56 -3.30
C ARG A 27 0.54 -15.24 -2.21
N LEU A 28 0.39 -14.06 -1.62
CA LEU A 28 1.17 -13.70 -0.45
C LEU A 28 0.71 -14.54 0.76
N PRO A 29 1.63 -14.90 1.67
CA PRO A 29 1.28 -15.41 2.98
C PRO A 29 0.35 -14.45 3.72
N PRO A 30 -0.45 -14.95 4.68
CA PRO A 30 -1.15 -14.08 5.62
C PRO A 30 -0.18 -13.12 6.31
N GLY A 31 -0.62 -11.91 6.57
CA GLY A 31 0.17 -10.87 7.22
C GLY A 31 -0.73 -9.90 7.99
N PRO A 32 -0.16 -8.81 8.53
CA PRO A 32 -0.93 -7.82 9.26
C PRO A 32 -2.02 -7.20 8.38
N PRO A 33 -3.07 -6.62 8.99
CA PRO A 33 -4.08 -5.87 8.25
C PRO A 33 -3.48 -4.74 7.41
N SER A 34 -4.25 -4.25 6.44
CA SER A 34 -3.84 -3.09 5.65
C SER A 34 -3.76 -1.83 6.50
N ASN A 35 -2.71 -1.02 6.34
CA ASN A 35 -2.62 0.33 6.91
C ASN A 35 -3.20 1.41 5.97
N PHE A 36 -3.84 1.00 4.86
CA PHE A 36 -4.39 1.94 3.89
C PHE A 36 -5.70 2.58 4.35
N ARG A 37 -5.57 3.59 5.21
CA ARG A 37 -6.70 4.32 5.83
C ARG A 37 -7.51 5.18 4.85
N LEU A 38 -6.99 5.47 3.66
CA LEU A 38 -7.70 6.30 2.66
C LEU A 38 -8.84 5.55 1.97
N ARG A 39 -8.76 4.21 1.95
CA ARG A 39 -9.77 3.32 1.37
C ARG A 39 -9.62 1.94 1.97
N SER A 40 -10.56 1.54 2.81
CA SER A 40 -10.56 0.21 3.42
C SER A 40 -11.32 -0.82 2.58
N HIS A 41 -10.91 -2.08 2.74
CA HIS A 41 -11.69 -3.23 2.34
C HIS A 41 -12.21 -3.93 3.62
N PRO A 42 -13.45 -4.47 3.64
CA PRO A 42 -14.00 -5.08 4.86
C PRO A 42 -13.21 -6.30 5.37
N ASP A 43 -12.59 -7.03 4.45
CA ASP A 43 -11.71 -8.15 4.75
C ASP A 43 -10.29 -7.62 5.09
N PRO A 44 -9.82 -7.75 6.34
CA PRO A 44 -8.54 -7.21 6.78
C PRO A 44 -7.34 -7.89 6.13
N ALA A 45 -7.50 -9.08 5.53
CA ALA A 45 -6.44 -9.74 4.78
C ALA A 45 -6.23 -9.11 3.39
N ARG A 46 -7.09 -8.17 2.97
CA ARG A 46 -7.03 -7.51 1.66
C ARG A 46 -6.24 -6.21 1.76
N VAL A 47 -5.01 -6.29 1.27
CA VAL A 47 -4.11 -5.15 1.17
C VAL A 47 -4.20 -4.46 -0.19
N CYS A 48 -3.78 -3.20 -0.26
CA CYS A 48 -3.70 -2.48 -1.52
C CYS A 48 -2.52 -2.97 -2.37
N THR A 49 -2.45 -2.52 -3.64
CA THR A 49 -1.38 -2.89 -4.58
C THR A 49 0.01 -2.57 -4.04
N PHE A 50 0.18 -1.41 -3.39
CA PHE A 50 1.48 -0.99 -2.86
C PHE A 50 1.96 -1.92 -1.74
N GLU A 51 1.11 -2.19 -0.75
CA GLU A 51 1.41 -3.14 0.34
C GLU A 51 1.66 -4.55 -0.19
N ALA A 52 0.92 -4.99 -1.22
CA ALA A 52 1.17 -6.29 -1.85
C ALA A 52 2.57 -6.36 -2.48
N VAL A 53 3.02 -5.28 -3.14
CA VAL A 53 4.38 -5.19 -3.70
C VAL A 53 5.42 -5.15 -2.58
N ALA A 54 5.21 -4.34 -1.53
CA ALA A 54 6.14 -4.23 -0.41
C ALA A 54 6.35 -5.58 0.28
N ARG A 55 5.26 -6.31 0.56
CA ARG A 55 5.32 -7.66 1.16
C ARG A 55 5.94 -8.69 0.22
N ALA A 56 5.66 -8.64 -1.09
CA ALA A 56 6.29 -9.52 -2.05
C ALA A 56 7.81 -9.30 -2.09
N LEU A 57 8.26 -8.05 -2.11
CA LEU A 57 9.68 -7.71 -2.07
C LEU A 57 10.30 -8.05 -0.71
N GLY A 58 9.56 -7.96 0.39
CA GLY A 58 10.00 -8.47 1.70
C GLY A 58 10.39 -9.95 1.67
N LEU A 59 9.63 -10.78 0.95
CA LEU A 59 9.90 -12.20 0.80
C LEU A 59 11.07 -12.50 -0.14
N LEU A 60 11.28 -11.67 -1.15
CA LEU A 60 12.29 -11.89 -2.20
C LEU A 60 13.65 -11.26 -1.87
N GLU A 61 13.63 -10.06 -1.31
CA GLU A 61 14.80 -9.19 -1.11
C GLU A 61 15.11 -8.93 0.37
N GLY A 62 14.22 -9.35 1.27
CA GLY A 62 14.40 -9.26 2.72
C GLY A 62 13.49 -8.24 3.41
N GLU A 63 13.26 -8.46 4.70
CA GLU A 63 12.31 -7.71 5.52
C GLU A 63 12.62 -6.20 5.58
N ASP A 64 13.90 -5.82 5.52
CA ASP A 64 14.34 -4.43 5.49
C ASP A 64 13.77 -3.64 4.30
N VAL A 65 13.65 -4.30 3.13
CA VAL A 65 13.07 -3.68 1.92
C VAL A 65 11.59 -3.41 2.13
N GLN A 66 10.86 -4.39 2.70
CA GLN A 66 9.46 -4.22 3.05
C GLN A 66 9.26 -3.06 4.02
N ARG A 67 10.01 -3.04 5.14
CA ARG A 67 9.84 -2.00 6.17
C ARG A 67 10.10 -0.59 5.62
N ARG A 68 11.09 -0.42 4.74
CA ARG A 68 11.37 0.88 4.10
C ARG A 68 10.24 1.32 3.16
N LEU A 69 9.69 0.41 2.37
CA LEU A 69 8.56 0.70 1.49
C LEU A 69 7.30 1.04 2.30
N GLU A 70 7.01 0.27 3.35
CA GLU A 70 5.86 0.51 4.23
C GLU A 70 6.00 1.86 4.96
N ALA A 71 7.18 2.26 5.42
CA ALA A 71 7.40 3.58 6.02
C ALA A 71 7.10 4.76 5.06
N VAL A 72 7.49 4.61 3.78
CA VAL A 72 7.14 5.60 2.74
C VAL A 72 5.63 5.64 2.52
N PHE A 73 4.97 4.48 2.53
CA PHE A 73 3.53 4.38 2.38
C PHE A 73 2.76 5.02 3.53
N ASP A 74 3.20 4.78 4.76
CA ASP A 74 2.60 5.36 5.97
C ASP A 74 2.65 6.89 5.92
N THR A 75 3.81 7.44 5.56
CA THR A 75 4.00 8.88 5.35
C THR A 75 3.03 9.42 4.29
N PHE A 76 2.86 8.71 3.17
CA PHE A 76 1.91 9.11 2.12
C PHE A 76 0.46 9.10 2.61
N VAL A 77 0.05 8.05 3.32
CA VAL A 77 -1.32 7.93 3.88
C VAL A 77 -1.59 9.06 4.86
N GLU A 78 -0.67 9.31 5.78
CA GLU A 78 -0.81 10.31 6.84
C GLU A 78 -0.84 11.73 6.30
N ARG A 79 0.06 12.06 5.38
CA ARG A 79 0.03 13.37 4.71
C ARG A 79 -1.26 13.58 3.94
N THR A 80 -1.79 12.54 3.29
CA THR A 80 -3.06 12.64 2.58
C THR A 80 -4.24 12.83 3.54
N LEU A 81 -4.23 12.16 4.70
CA LEU A 81 -5.25 12.37 5.74
C LEU A 81 -5.16 13.77 6.33
N PHE A 82 -3.96 14.26 6.62
CA PHE A 82 -3.74 15.63 7.08
C PHE A 82 -4.26 16.66 6.07
N SER A 83 -3.93 16.53 4.78
CA SER A 83 -4.44 17.43 3.74
C SER A 83 -5.97 17.41 3.59
N ARG A 84 -6.64 16.37 4.12
CA ARG A 84 -8.10 16.25 4.18
C ARG A 84 -8.69 16.73 5.51
N GLY A 85 -7.86 17.23 6.44
CA GLY A 85 -8.27 17.59 7.80
C GLY A 85 -8.65 16.40 8.69
N ALA A 86 -8.23 15.19 8.31
CA ALA A 86 -8.59 13.94 9.00
C ALA A 86 -7.48 13.42 9.93
N LEU A 87 -6.37 14.15 10.04
CA LEU A 87 -5.24 13.85 10.93
C LEU A 87 -4.59 15.18 11.37
N ALA A 88 -4.18 15.28 12.63
CA ALA A 88 -3.49 16.47 13.14
C ALA A 88 -2.03 16.50 12.66
N ALA A 89 -1.39 17.68 12.66
CA ALA A 89 -0.03 17.82 12.15
C ALA A 89 1.00 17.05 13.01
N GLU A 90 0.77 17.02 14.32
CA GLU A 90 1.57 16.28 15.30
C GLU A 90 1.52 14.75 15.12
N ASP A 91 0.47 14.24 14.47
CA ASP A 91 0.26 12.82 14.21
C ASP A 91 0.79 12.37 12.85
N VAL A 92 1.34 13.28 12.03
CA VAL A 92 1.93 12.94 10.72
C VAL A 92 3.38 12.47 10.90
N THR A 93 3.68 11.24 10.48
CA THR A 93 5.04 10.69 10.49
C THR A 93 5.99 11.59 9.70
N GLY A 94 7.09 11.98 10.36
CA GLY A 94 8.10 12.86 9.78
C GLY A 94 7.65 14.32 9.62
N GLY A 95 6.49 14.69 10.18
CA GLY A 95 5.96 16.05 10.18
C GLY A 95 5.43 16.52 8.82
N VAL A 96 4.82 17.71 8.85
CA VAL A 96 4.33 18.43 7.67
C VAL A 96 5.35 19.52 7.30
N PRO A 97 5.87 19.54 6.06
CA PRO A 97 6.75 20.63 5.60
C PRO A 97 6.04 22.00 5.67
N GLY A 98 6.68 23.02 6.25
CA GLY A 98 6.12 24.38 6.37
C GLY A 98 5.16 24.61 7.55
N GLN A 99 5.20 23.74 8.57
CA GLN A 99 4.52 23.94 9.86
C GLN A 99 5.49 23.77 11.05
N GLY A 100 6.79 23.97 10.81
CA GLY A 100 7.78 24.01 11.89
C GLY A 100 7.66 25.31 12.69
N PRO A 101 8.23 25.37 13.91
CA PRO A 101 8.14 26.54 14.80
C PRO A 101 8.79 27.83 14.27
N ASP A 102 9.33 27.83 13.05
CA ASP A 102 10.10 28.93 12.45
C ASP A 102 9.39 29.61 11.24
N ASP A 103 8.07 29.41 11.06
CA ASP A 103 7.23 30.25 10.19
C ASP A 103 6.35 31.23 11.00
#